data_AF-A0A100JLN1-F1
#
_entry.id   AF-A0A100JLN1-F1
#
_cell.length_a   1.000
_cell.length_b   1.000
_cell.length_c   1.000
_cell.angle_alpha   90.00
_cell.angle_beta   90.00
_cell.angle_gamma   90.00
#
_symmetry.space_group_name_H-M   'P 1'
#
loop_
_entity.id
_entity.type
_entity.pdbx_description
1 polymer ?
#
loop_
_entity_poly.entity_id
_entity_poly.type
_entity_poly.pdbx_seq_one_letter_code
_entity_poly.pdbx_strand_id
1 'polypeptide(L)'
;MRHALLGGLLVPARVPALAQVVQGRAKDSTAPVWLDPRTSLAADVKGAKVYRSLAPVFRALGYDDADRVLVSPLFNHLWAVVYEADWAYEAHQLSGGEKPGLWWLEHFRSVLGAMELLDETIDARLDDMHAYIELETHLLGADTFDRDDLVRAVRLRCSDIKAFTGVAAALTGRPWARELCGLIGPMMAFIDLEDDLRSTQEDAAEGSFNTYNLAVRRWGRTEGRRWLDEVGSGLLHETAARLSRVSPRALQAMWVVLGRPGTDTAARRLRVAASRPRSLLLSGLRRKLFEGTPRPFEPHWRSLDTSGGGR
;
A
#
# COMPACT_ATOMS: atom_id res chain seq x y z
N MET A 1 -33.21 9.78 -13.11
CA MET A 1 -32.18 9.94 -14.17
C MET A 1 -31.24 8.76 -14.13
N ARG A 2 -31.11 7.96 -15.20
CA ARG A 2 -30.03 6.97 -15.34
C ARG A 2 -28.84 7.69 -15.98
N HIS A 3 -27.85 8.07 -15.17
CA HIS A 3 -26.59 8.54 -15.74
C HIS A 3 -25.90 7.36 -16.40
N ALA A 4 -25.69 7.43 -17.72
CA ALA A 4 -24.85 6.46 -18.41
C ALA A 4 -23.42 6.64 -17.91
N LEU A 5 -22.93 5.69 -17.11
CA LEU A 5 -21.53 5.62 -16.74
C LEU A 5 -20.75 5.32 -18.03
N LEU A 6 -20.00 6.30 -18.53
CA LEU A 6 -19.13 6.14 -19.70
C LEU A 6 -18.13 5.01 -19.39
N GLY A 7 -18.11 3.99 -20.23
CA GLY A 7 -17.45 2.72 -19.93
C GLY A 7 -15.92 2.77 -19.97
N GLY A 8 -15.30 2.12 -18.97
CA GLY A 8 -13.93 1.63 -18.93
C GLY A 8 -13.90 0.11 -18.69
N LEU A 9 -12.86 -0.42 -18.03
CA LEU A 9 -12.75 -1.83 -17.60
C LEU A 9 -13.96 -2.28 -16.78
N LEU A 10 -14.51 -1.39 -15.97
CA LEU A 10 -15.55 -1.67 -15.00
C LEU A 10 -16.90 -1.25 -15.55
N VAL A 11 -17.65 -2.22 -16.06
CA VAL A 11 -19.07 -2.04 -16.37
C VAL A 11 -19.86 -2.48 -15.13
N PRO A 12 -20.59 -1.58 -14.44
CA PRO A 12 -21.30 -1.93 -13.20
C PRO A 12 -22.23 -3.14 -13.34
N ALA A 13 -22.89 -3.28 -14.50
CA ALA A 13 -23.75 -4.43 -14.80
C ALA A 13 -23.01 -5.78 -14.91
N ARG A 14 -21.67 -5.76 -14.99
CA ARG A 14 -20.80 -6.93 -15.13
C ARG A 14 -19.88 -7.14 -13.92
N VAL A 15 -19.89 -6.22 -12.97
CA VAL A 15 -19.11 -6.30 -11.72
C VAL A 15 -20.11 -6.24 -10.57
N PRO A 16 -20.55 -7.40 -10.05
CA PRO A 16 -21.60 -7.47 -9.02
C PRO A 16 -21.37 -6.53 -7.85
N ALA A 17 -20.13 -6.44 -7.36
CA ALA A 17 -19.72 -5.50 -6.31
C ALA A 17 -20.09 -4.03 -6.61
N LEU A 18 -19.88 -3.58 -7.86
CA LEU A 18 -20.18 -2.21 -8.26
C LEU A 18 -21.68 -2.00 -8.51
N ALA A 19 -22.40 -3.04 -8.94
CA ALA A 19 -23.85 -2.98 -9.04
C ALA A 19 -24.47 -2.69 -7.67
N GLN A 20 -23.98 -3.34 -6.60
CA GLN A 20 -24.46 -3.12 -5.25
C GLN A 20 -24.20 -1.69 -4.75
N VAL A 21 -22.99 -1.16 -4.99
CA VAL A 21 -22.63 0.21 -4.62
C VAL A 21 -23.50 1.23 -5.35
N VAL A 22 -23.66 1.09 -6.67
CA VAL A 22 -24.43 2.04 -7.49
C VAL A 22 -25.93 1.97 -7.18
N GLN A 23 -26.45 0.79 -6.85
CA GLN A 23 -27.89 0.59 -6.61
C GLN A 23 -28.29 0.75 -5.14
N GLY A 24 -27.33 0.82 -4.22
CA GLY A 24 -27.57 0.90 -2.78
C GLY A 24 -28.31 -0.32 -2.21
N ARG A 25 -28.16 -1.49 -2.83
CA ARG A 25 -28.87 -2.72 -2.45
C ARG A 25 -27.87 -3.85 -2.21
N ALA A 26 -27.77 -4.31 -0.97
CA ALA A 26 -27.21 -5.62 -0.65
C ALA A 26 -28.25 -6.71 -0.99
N LYS A 27 -27.78 -7.90 -1.38
CA LYS A 27 -28.65 -9.02 -1.77
C LYS A 27 -29.48 -9.53 -0.59
N ASP A 28 -29.00 -9.32 0.64
CA ASP A 28 -29.61 -9.72 1.91
C ASP A 28 -29.91 -8.49 2.78
N SER A 29 -31.15 -8.39 3.26
CA SER A 29 -31.83 -7.16 3.68
C SER A 29 -31.61 -6.73 5.14
N THR A 30 -30.37 -6.50 5.54
CA THR A 30 -30.06 -5.56 6.64
C THR A 30 -29.45 -4.31 6.01
N ALA A 31 -29.77 -3.11 6.49
CA ALA A 31 -29.23 -1.86 5.92
C ALA A 31 -27.72 -2.01 5.67
N PRO A 32 -27.22 -1.73 4.46
CA PRO A 32 -25.82 -2.00 4.15
C PRO A 32 -24.90 -1.28 5.12
N VAL A 33 -23.91 -2.00 5.67
CA VAL A 33 -23.00 -1.50 6.72
C VAL A 33 -22.22 -0.25 6.27
N TRP A 34 -22.10 0.01 4.97
CA TRP A 34 -21.51 1.24 4.42
C TRP A 34 -22.43 2.48 4.44
N LEU A 35 -23.65 2.38 4.98
CA LEU A 35 -24.55 3.54 5.17
C LEU A 35 -24.31 4.28 6.50
N ASP A 36 -23.49 3.72 7.40
CA ASP A 36 -23.01 4.38 8.61
C ASP A 36 -21.54 4.75 8.38
N PRO A 37 -21.24 5.96 7.87
CA PRO A 37 -19.86 6.40 7.71
C PRO A 37 -19.30 6.65 9.11
N ARG A 38 -18.67 5.63 9.68
CA ARG A 38 -17.85 5.71 10.89
C ARG A 38 -16.56 6.52 10.64
N THR A 39 -16.62 7.54 9.79
CA THR A 39 -15.48 8.32 9.31
C THR A 39 -15.78 9.81 9.40
N SER A 40 -14.79 10.57 9.84
CA SER A 40 -14.81 12.02 9.85
C SER A 40 -14.43 12.58 8.47
N LEU A 41 -14.80 13.83 8.23
CA LEU A 41 -14.40 14.57 7.03
C LEU A 41 -12.87 14.66 6.89
N ALA A 42 -12.14 14.75 8.00
CA ALA A 42 -10.69 14.80 7.99
C ALA A 42 -10.10 13.47 7.47
N ALA A 43 -10.64 12.35 7.92
CA ALA A 43 -10.25 11.02 7.45
C ALA A 43 -10.57 10.85 5.96
N ASP A 44 -11.73 11.33 5.50
CA ASP A 44 -12.11 11.30 4.08
C ASP A 44 -11.13 12.09 3.19
N VAL A 45 -10.71 13.29 3.63
CA VAL A 45 -9.73 14.11 2.90
C VAL A 45 -8.38 13.42 2.81
N LYS A 46 -7.92 12.80 3.90
CA LYS A 46 -6.68 12.02 3.94
C LYS A 46 -6.79 10.80 3.01
N GLY A 47 -7.90 10.06 3.08
CA GLY A 47 -8.15 8.91 2.21
C GLY A 47 -8.16 9.29 0.73
N ALA A 48 -8.76 10.42 0.36
CA ALA A 48 -8.73 10.93 -1.00
C ALA A 48 -7.31 11.27 -1.50
N LYS A 49 -6.43 11.78 -0.63
CA LYS A 49 -5.02 12.04 -0.96
C LYS A 49 -4.28 10.72 -1.26
N VAL A 50 -4.44 9.70 -0.43
CA VAL A 50 -3.83 8.38 -0.63
C VAL A 50 -4.38 7.70 -1.89
N TYR A 51 -5.69 7.76 -2.11
CA TYR A 51 -6.29 7.24 -3.34
C TYR A 51 -5.66 7.85 -4.61
N ARG A 52 -5.37 9.15 -4.60
CA ARG A 52 -4.69 9.82 -5.72
C ARG A 52 -3.25 9.35 -5.90
N SER A 53 -2.49 9.11 -4.83
CA SER A 53 -1.10 8.63 -4.94
C SER A 53 -1.02 7.22 -5.54
N LEU A 54 -2.06 6.41 -5.35
CA LEU A 54 -2.17 5.05 -5.94
C LEU A 54 -2.56 5.03 -7.42
N ALA A 55 -2.76 6.18 -8.08
CA ALA A 55 -3.13 6.25 -9.49
C ALA A 55 -2.24 5.39 -10.43
N PRO A 56 -0.90 5.33 -10.27
CA PRO A 56 -0.06 4.46 -11.08
C PRO A 56 -0.41 2.97 -10.95
N VAL A 57 -0.83 2.51 -9.77
CA VAL A 57 -1.21 1.12 -9.53
C VAL A 57 -2.55 0.80 -10.18
N PHE A 58 -3.55 1.66 -10.03
CA PHE A 58 -4.83 1.52 -10.74
C PHE A 58 -4.61 1.47 -12.27
N ARG A 59 -3.77 2.37 -12.79
CA ARG A 59 -3.39 2.33 -14.20
C ARG A 59 -2.65 1.05 -14.56
N ALA A 60 -1.77 0.52 -13.72
CA ALA A 60 -1.15 -0.77 -14.01
C ALA A 60 -2.17 -1.92 -14.08
N LEU A 61 -3.21 -1.89 -13.24
CA LEU A 61 -4.34 -2.83 -13.24
C LEU A 61 -5.28 -2.67 -14.44
N GLY A 62 -5.13 -1.58 -15.21
CA GLY A 62 -5.87 -1.35 -16.43
C GLY A 62 -7.05 -0.38 -16.28
N TYR A 63 -7.23 0.21 -15.10
CA TYR A 63 -8.22 1.25 -14.86
C TYR A 63 -7.87 2.49 -15.69
N ASP A 64 -8.89 3.11 -16.28
CA ASP A 64 -8.82 4.48 -16.76
C ASP A 64 -9.39 5.47 -15.73
N ASP A 65 -9.37 6.75 -16.05
CA ASP A 65 -9.88 7.80 -15.17
C ASP A 65 -11.40 7.64 -14.87
N ALA A 66 -12.20 7.08 -15.79
CA ALA A 66 -13.62 6.84 -15.55
C ALA A 66 -13.84 5.67 -14.57
N ASP A 67 -13.11 4.57 -14.75
CA ASP A 67 -13.09 3.45 -13.80
C ASP A 67 -12.67 3.92 -12.40
N ARG A 68 -11.66 4.80 -12.34
CA ARG A 68 -11.17 5.38 -11.10
C ARG A 68 -12.19 6.27 -10.42
N VAL A 69 -12.93 7.09 -11.17
CA VAL A 69 -14.04 7.87 -10.58
C VAL A 69 -15.07 6.93 -9.97
N LEU A 70 -15.42 5.85 -10.68
CA LEU A 70 -16.43 4.88 -10.25
C LEU A 70 -16.04 4.16 -8.95
N VAL A 71 -14.78 3.77 -8.78
CA VAL A 71 -14.33 3.06 -7.56
C VAL A 71 -13.88 3.98 -6.44
N SER A 72 -13.67 5.27 -6.71
CA SER A 72 -13.16 6.22 -5.71
C SER A 72 -13.97 6.27 -4.40
N PRO A 73 -15.31 6.17 -4.37
CA PRO A 73 -16.04 6.20 -3.10
C PRO A 73 -15.69 5.04 -2.18
N LEU A 74 -15.56 3.82 -2.73
CA LEU A 74 -15.14 2.65 -1.96
C LEU A 74 -13.75 2.84 -1.39
N PHE A 75 -12.77 3.19 -2.23
CA PHE A 75 -11.39 3.32 -1.79
C PHE A 75 -11.20 4.46 -0.79
N ASN A 76 -11.86 5.61 -1.00
CA ASN A 76 -11.81 6.72 -0.06
C ASN A 76 -12.38 6.32 1.30
N HIS A 77 -13.54 5.66 1.32
CA HIS A 77 -14.16 5.17 2.56
C HIS A 77 -13.26 4.20 3.32
N LEU A 78 -12.74 3.18 2.63
CA LEU A 78 -11.84 2.20 3.23
C LEU A 78 -10.58 2.88 3.80
N TRP A 79 -9.98 3.85 3.09
CA TRP A 79 -8.83 4.61 3.61
C TRP A 79 -9.20 5.49 4.81
N ALA A 80 -10.38 6.11 4.79
CA ALA A 80 -10.83 6.92 5.91
C ALA A 80 -10.99 6.07 7.18
N VAL A 81 -11.50 4.84 7.06
CA VAL A 81 -11.56 3.89 8.19
C VAL A 81 -10.17 3.55 8.73
N VAL A 82 -9.14 3.42 7.88
CA VAL A 82 -7.76 3.24 8.34
C VAL A 82 -7.30 4.43 9.19
N TYR A 83 -7.54 5.66 8.73
CA TYR A 83 -7.14 6.85 9.48
C TYR A 83 -7.88 7.01 10.81
N GLU A 84 -9.16 6.64 10.87
CA GLU A 84 -9.90 6.64 12.13
C GLU A 84 -9.36 5.60 13.12
N ALA A 85 -8.97 4.42 12.62
CA ALA A 85 -8.31 3.42 13.44
C ALA A 85 -6.96 3.96 13.94
N ASP A 86 -6.12 4.45 13.03
CA ASP A 86 -4.80 5.03 13.31
C ASP A 86 -4.87 6.08 14.42
N TRP A 87 -5.75 7.10 14.27
CA TRP A 87 -5.94 8.13 15.29
C TRP A 87 -6.42 7.59 16.64
N ALA A 88 -7.28 6.57 16.65
CA ALA A 88 -7.70 5.95 17.90
C ALA A 88 -6.53 5.26 18.60
N TYR A 89 -5.64 4.59 17.85
CA TYR A 89 -4.46 3.95 18.40
C TYR A 89 -3.39 4.97 18.82
N GLU A 90 -3.15 6.02 18.04
CA GLU A 90 -2.29 7.14 18.42
C GLU A 90 -2.78 7.80 19.72
N ALA A 91 -4.09 8.05 19.85
CA ALA A 91 -4.66 8.60 21.07
C ALA A 91 -4.44 7.68 22.28
N HIS A 92 -4.57 6.37 22.09
CA HIS A 92 -4.24 5.37 23.12
C HIS A 92 -2.74 5.39 23.49
N GLN A 93 -1.85 5.43 22.50
CA GLN A 93 -0.40 5.49 22.69
C GLN A 93 0.02 6.74 23.48
N LEU A 94 -0.59 7.89 23.19
CA LEU A 94 -0.28 9.16 23.85
C LEU A 94 -0.85 9.27 25.27
N SER A 95 -2.07 8.77 25.49
CA SER A 95 -2.78 8.96 26.76
C SER A 95 -2.71 7.78 27.71
N GLY A 96 -2.34 6.58 27.23
CA GLY A 96 -2.50 5.33 27.97
C GLY A 96 -3.96 4.95 28.24
N GLY A 97 -4.91 5.56 27.52
CA GLY A 97 -6.35 5.35 27.68
C GLY A 97 -6.82 3.95 27.25
N GLU A 98 -8.13 3.78 27.07
CA GLU A 98 -8.66 2.49 26.60
C GLU A 98 -8.13 2.16 25.19
N LYS A 99 -7.66 0.92 25.03
CA LYS A 99 -7.17 0.44 23.75
C LYS A 99 -8.33 0.37 22.74
N PRO A 100 -8.17 0.84 21.49
CA PRO A 100 -9.22 0.74 20.50
C PRO A 100 -9.57 -0.73 20.23
N GLY A 101 -10.87 -1.03 20.14
CA GLY A 101 -11.33 -2.36 19.74
C GLY A 101 -11.08 -2.68 18.26
N LEU A 102 -11.66 -3.79 17.79
CA LEU A 102 -11.54 -4.29 16.41
C LEU A 102 -12.65 -3.79 15.47
N TRP A 103 -13.35 -2.73 15.85
CA TRP A 103 -14.51 -2.21 15.10
C TRP A 103 -14.17 -1.91 13.64
N TRP A 104 -12.96 -1.41 13.36
CA TRP A 104 -12.52 -1.05 12.01
C TRP A 104 -12.28 -2.31 11.17
N LEU A 105 -11.68 -3.34 11.75
CA LEU A 105 -11.41 -4.62 11.10
C LEU A 105 -12.72 -5.35 10.77
N GLU A 106 -13.65 -5.39 11.71
CA GLU A 106 -15.00 -5.92 11.52
C GLU A 106 -15.75 -5.15 10.43
N HIS A 107 -15.60 -3.83 10.38
CA HIS A 107 -16.18 -2.98 9.35
C HIS A 107 -15.61 -3.28 7.96
N PHE A 108 -14.29 -3.42 7.83
CA PHE A 108 -13.65 -3.83 6.58
C PHE A 108 -14.20 -5.17 6.08
N ARG A 109 -14.22 -6.19 6.96
CA ARG A 109 -14.74 -7.52 6.63
C ARG A 109 -16.21 -7.46 6.22
N SER A 110 -17.02 -6.69 6.94
CA SER A 110 -18.42 -6.54 6.63
C SER A 110 -18.66 -5.84 5.28
N VAL A 111 -17.97 -4.73 5.01
CA VAL A 111 -18.13 -3.97 3.75
C VAL A 111 -17.65 -4.81 2.57
N LEU A 112 -16.44 -5.38 2.65
CA LEU A 112 -15.87 -6.18 1.57
C LEU A 112 -16.62 -7.50 1.38
N GLY A 113 -17.09 -8.13 2.46
CA GLY A 113 -17.88 -9.36 2.42
C GLY A 113 -19.23 -9.14 1.75
N ALA A 114 -19.94 -8.08 2.12
CA ALA A 114 -21.22 -7.72 1.49
C ALA A 114 -21.05 -7.45 -0.02
N MET A 115 -19.92 -6.83 -0.41
CA MET A 115 -19.56 -6.58 -1.80
C MET A 115 -19.00 -7.80 -2.56
N GLU A 116 -18.89 -8.97 -1.92
CA GLU A 116 -18.27 -10.18 -2.49
C GLU A 116 -16.81 -9.95 -2.94
N LEU A 117 -16.10 -9.05 -2.25
CA LEU A 117 -14.69 -8.71 -2.50
C LEU A 117 -13.74 -9.25 -1.43
N LEU A 118 -14.26 -9.74 -0.31
CA LEU A 118 -13.44 -10.37 0.73
C LEU A 118 -13.11 -11.81 0.31
N ASP A 119 -11.81 -12.09 0.14
CA ASP A 119 -11.28 -13.44 0.01
C ASP A 119 -10.19 -13.70 1.06
N GLU A 120 -9.74 -14.95 1.19
CA GLU A 120 -8.71 -15.37 2.16
C GLU A 120 -7.42 -14.53 2.07
N THR A 121 -7.05 -14.08 0.87
CA THR A 121 -5.84 -13.28 0.70
C THR A 121 -6.03 -11.87 1.21
N ILE A 122 -7.17 -11.24 0.92
CA ILE A 122 -7.50 -9.89 1.42
C ILE A 122 -7.71 -9.94 2.94
N ASP A 123 -8.42 -10.95 3.44
CA ASP A 123 -8.67 -11.11 4.88
C ASP A 123 -7.36 -11.26 5.67
N ALA A 124 -6.43 -12.08 5.19
CA ALA A 124 -5.10 -12.19 5.79
C ALA A 124 -4.32 -10.85 5.77
N ARG A 125 -4.56 -9.96 4.80
CA ARG A 125 -3.93 -8.62 4.81
C ARG A 125 -4.57 -7.68 5.82
N LEU A 126 -5.86 -7.83 6.09
CA LEU A 126 -6.50 -7.09 7.17
C LEU A 126 -5.98 -7.56 8.55
N ASP A 127 -5.73 -8.87 8.71
CA ASP A 127 -5.05 -9.38 9.91
C ASP A 127 -3.60 -8.86 10.01
N ASP A 128 -2.87 -8.78 8.89
CA ASP A 128 -1.53 -8.17 8.86
C ASP A 128 -1.57 -6.69 9.27
N MET A 129 -2.60 -5.93 8.89
CA MET A 129 -2.78 -4.53 9.32
C MET A 129 -2.97 -4.43 10.83
N HIS A 130 -3.81 -5.28 11.40
CA HIS A 130 -3.99 -5.30 12.85
C HIS A 130 -2.69 -5.70 13.55
N ALA A 131 -1.99 -6.73 13.05
CA ALA A 131 -0.70 -7.14 13.59
C ALA A 131 0.37 -6.05 13.47
N TYR A 132 0.33 -5.20 12.44
CA TYR A 132 1.20 -4.04 12.31
C TYR A 132 0.93 -3.02 13.41
N ILE A 133 -0.31 -2.60 13.59
CA ILE A 133 -0.70 -1.58 14.60
C ILE A 133 -0.28 -2.00 16.01
N GLU A 134 -0.48 -3.29 16.34
CA GLU A 134 -0.04 -3.87 17.61
C GLU A 134 1.49 -3.82 17.77
N LEU A 135 2.22 -4.20 16.71
CA LEU A 135 3.67 -4.23 16.71
C LEU A 135 4.25 -2.81 16.77
N GLU A 136 3.68 -1.86 16.05
CA GLU A 136 4.06 -0.45 16.07
C GLU A 136 3.88 0.15 17.46
N THR A 137 2.72 -0.08 18.08
CA THR A 137 2.44 0.33 19.48
C THR A 137 3.48 -0.25 20.44
N HIS A 138 3.80 -1.54 20.30
CA HIS A 138 4.84 -2.18 21.10
C HIS A 138 6.22 -1.54 20.87
N LEU A 139 6.65 -1.37 19.62
CA LEU A 139 7.97 -0.86 19.26
C LEU A 139 8.19 0.59 19.71
N LEU A 140 7.16 1.43 19.65
CA LEU A 140 7.23 2.81 20.11
C LEU A 140 7.45 2.90 21.63
N GLY A 141 6.74 2.06 22.40
CA GLY A 141 6.80 2.06 23.86
C GLY A 141 7.86 1.14 24.50
N ALA A 142 8.46 0.22 23.75
CA ALA A 142 9.38 -0.78 24.30
C ALA A 142 10.81 -0.23 24.50
N ASP A 143 11.38 -0.51 25.68
CA ASP A 143 12.80 -0.30 25.98
C ASP A 143 13.70 -1.25 25.18
N THR A 144 13.19 -2.43 24.83
CA THR A 144 13.92 -3.46 24.09
C THR A 144 13.06 -4.12 23.03
N PHE A 145 13.60 -4.23 21.83
CA PHE A 145 13.12 -5.05 20.72
C PHE A 145 14.34 -5.62 19.98
N ASP A 146 14.11 -6.61 19.11
CA ASP A 146 15.17 -7.25 18.32
C ASP A 146 15.08 -6.94 16.81
N ARG A 147 15.94 -7.59 16.02
CA ARG A 147 15.97 -7.39 14.57
C ARG A 147 14.76 -7.99 13.88
N ASP A 148 14.23 -9.09 14.39
CA ASP A 148 13.12 -9.81 13.79
C ASP A 148 11.83 -8.99 13.98
N ASP A 149 11.68 -8.30 15.11
CA ASP A 149 10.59 -7.34 15.33
C ASP A 149 10.59 -6.23 14.27
N LEU A 150 11.74 -5.58 14.03
CA LEU A 150 11.82 -4.52 13.02
C LEU A 150 11.65 -5.06 11.59
N VAL A 151 12.21 -6.24 11.26
CA VAL A 151 11.98 -6.86 9.95
C VAL A 151 10.50 -7.19 9.75
N ARG A 152 9.82 -7.66 10.80
CA ARG A 152 8.38 -7.90 10.77
C ARG A 152 7.61 -6.59 10.56
N ALA A 153 7.96 -5.52 11.26
CA ALA A 153 7.34 -4.20 11.09
C ALA A 153 7.49 -3.70 9.63
N VAL A 154 8.70 -3.76 9.06
CA VAL A 154 8.95 -3.40 7.65
C VAL A 154 8.07 -4.22 6.70
N ARG A 155 7.89 -5.51 6.97
CA ARG A 155 7.05 -6.39 6.14
C ARG A 155 5.56 -6.11 6.30
N LEU A 156 5.11 -5.71 7.49
CA LEU A 156 3.70 -5.50 7.80
C LEU A 156 3.21 -4.08 7.52
N ARG A 157 4.09 -3.07 7.49
CA ARG A 157 3.70 -1.64 7.38
C ARG A 157 2.81 -1.33 6.19
N CYS A 158 3.16 -1.79 4.99
CA CYS A 158 2.34 -1.63 3.78
C CYS A 158 1.19 -2.65 3.64
N SER A 159 0.70 -3.23 4.75
CA SER A 159 -0.40 -4.21 4.75
C SER A 159 -1.72 -3.61 4.29
N ASP A 160 -1.96 -2.35 4.63
CA ASP A 160 -3.04 -1.53 4.10
C ASP A 160 -3.01 -1.50 2.57
N ILE A 161 -1.94 -0.99 1.96
CA ILE A 161 -1.76 -0.90 0.50
C ILE A 161 -1.90 -2.30 -0.13
N LYS A 162 -1.41 -3.37 0.51
CA LYS A 162 -1.60 -4.74 0.01
C LYS A 162 -3.07 -5.16 0.00
N ALA A 163 -3.82 -4.87 1.07
CA ALA A 163 -5.25 -5.12 1.12
C ALA A 163 -5.99 -4.31 0.03
N PHE A 164 -5.74 -3.01 -0.07
CA PHE A 164 -6.36 -2.13 -1.07
C PHE A 164 -6.04 -2.56 -2.51
N THR A 165 -4.78 -2.86 -2.81
CA THR A 165 -4.41 -3.33 -4.15
C THR A 165 -5.01 -4.71 -4.44
N GLY A 166 -5.17 -5.57 -3.44
CA GLY A 166 -5.92 -6.83 -3.54
C GLY A 166 -7.38 -6.60 -3.92
N VAL A 167 -8.06 -5.67 -3.24
CA VAL A 167 -9.45 -5.28 -3.56
C VAL A 167 -9.54 -4.71 -4.99
N ALA A 168 -8.59 -3.85 -5.38
CA ALA A 168 -8.53 -3.31 -6.73
C ALA A 168 -8.31 -4.43 -7.77
N ALA A 169 -7.43 -5.40 -7.49
CA ALA A 169 -7.22 -6.54 -8.36
C ALA A 169 -8.48 -7.41 -8.49
N ALA A 170 -9.18 -7.68 -7.38
CA ALA A 170 -10.41 -8.47 -7.35
C ALA A 170 -11.50 -7.86 -8.24
N LEU A 171 -11.68 -6.53 -8.17
CA LEU A 171 -12.63 -5.79 -9.01
C LEU A 171 -12.37 -5.95 -10.52
N THR A 172 -11.14 -6.23 -10.93
CA THR A 172 -10.83 -6.47 -12.36
C THR A 172 -11.27 -7.84 -12.87
N GLY A 173 -11.45 -8.83 -11.97
CA GLY A 173 -11.68 -10.23 -12.34
C GLY A 173 -10.52 -10.91 -13.10
N ARG A 174 -9.31 -10.32 -13.10
CA ARG A 174 -8.18 -10.81 -13.90
C ARG A 174 -7.15 -11.56 -13.04
N PRO A 175 -6.78 -12.81 -13.37
CA PRO A 175 -5.80 -13.57 -12.58
C PRO A 175 -4.44 -12.88 -12.42
N TRP A 176 -3.93 -12.26 -13.49
CA TRP A 176 -2.63 -11.57 -13.47
C TRP A 176 -2.60 -10.36 -12.54
N ALA A 177 -3.77 -9.80 -12.18
CA ALA A 177 -3.85 -8.68 -11.24
C ALA A 177 -3.42 -9.12 -9.83
N ARG A 178 -3.76 -10.34 -9.42
CA ARG A 178 -3.30 -10.92 -8.15
C ARG A 178 -1.80 -11.16 -8.14
N GLU A 179 -1.25 -11.63 -9.26
CA GLU A 179 0.21 -11.78 -9.42
C GLU A 179 0.94 -10.44 -9.27
N LEU A 180 0.37 -9.35 -9.81
CA LEU A 180 0.91 -8.00 -9.65
C LEU A 180 0.95 -7.56 -8.18
N CYS A 181 -0.13 -7.78 -7.42
CA CYS A 181 -0.15 -7.48 -5.97
C CYS A 181 0.97 -8.20 -5.23
N GLY A 182 1.24 -9.46 -5.57
CA GLY A 182 2.37 -10.22 -5.04
C GLY A 182 3.75 -9.65 -5.38
N LEU A 183 3.89 -8.91 -6.48
CA LEU A 183 5.12 -8.20 -6.84
C LEU A 183 5.28 -6.87 -6.10
N ILE A 184 4.17 -6.15 -5.93
CA ILE A 184 4.17 -4.81 -5.35
C ILE A 184 4.56 -4.84 -3.86
N GLY A 185 4.19 -5.89 -3.12
CA GLY A 185 4.41 -5.96 -1.67
C GLY A 185 5.84 -5.63 -1.20
N PRO A 186 6.89 -6.38 -1.60
CA PRO A 186 8.26 -6.09 -1.17
C PRO A 186 8.78 -4.74 -1.70
N MET A 187 8.28 -4.28 -2.86
CA MET A 187 8.61 -2.97 -3.39
C MET A 187 8.00 -1.83 -2.55
N MET A 188 6.77 -1.99 -2.06
CA MET A 188 6.15 -0.98 -1.18
C MET A 188 6.92 -0.90 0.13
N ALA A 189 7.27 -2.04 0.74
CA ALA A 189 8.12 -2.05 1.94
C ALA A 189 9.47 -1.35 1.70
N PHE A 190 10.06 -1.50 0.51
CA PHE A 190 11.28 -0.77 0.15
C PHE A 190 11.04 0.75 0.04
N ILE A 191 9.91 1.16 -0.54
CA ILE A 191 9.54 2.58 -0.66
C ILE A 191 9.27 3.19 0.72
N ASP A 192 8.61 2.45 1.62
CA ASP A 192 8.39 2.90 3.01
C ASP A 192 9.71 3.17 3.73
N LEU A 193 10.74 2.34 3.48
CA LEU A 193 12.09 2.60 3.99
C LEU A 193 12.72 3.86 3.38
N GLU A 194 12.54 4.10 2.08
CA GLU A 194 13.00 5.35 1.47
C GLU A 194 12.29 6.57 2.05
N ASP A 195 10.99 6.46 2.34
CA ASP A 195 10.19 7.53 2.92
C ASP A 195 10.64 7.83 4.35
N ASP A 196 10.89 6.81 5.19
CA ASP A 196 11.47 6.98 6.53
C ASP A 196 12.80 7.74 6.50
N LEU A 197 13.63 7.50 5.48
CA LEU A 197 14.89 8.19 5.33
C LEU A 197 14.73 9.66 4.90
N ARG A 198 13.61 10.00 4.26
CA ARG A 198 13.28 11.39 3.88
C ARG A 198 12.66 12.15 5.06
N SER A 199 11.88 11.48 5.91
CA SER A 199 11.17 12.08 7.05
C SER A 199 11.87 11.91 8.41
N THR A 200 13.07 11.32 8.44
CA THR A 200 13.81 10.99 9.68
C THR A 200 13.78 12.07 10.77
N GLN A 201 13.97 13.34 10.40
CA GLN A 201 13.99 14.46 11.35
C GLN A 201 12.60 14.87 11.85
N GLU A 202 11.60 14.85 10.96
CA GLU A 202 10.20 15.17 11.26
C GLU A 202 9.62 14.11 12.20
N ASP A 203 9.78 12.83 11.84
CA ASP A 203 9.27 11.71 12.65
C ASP A 203 9.93 11.66 14.03
N ALA A 204 11.22 11.98 14.12
CA ALA A 204 11.92 12.05 15.41
C ALA A 204 11.39 13.19 16.30
N ALA A 205 10.97 14.31 15.71
CA ALA A 205 10.42 15.44 16.46
C ALA A 205 8.98 15.18 16.92
N GLU A 206 8.22 14.42 16.14
CA GLU A 206 6.83 14.07 16.44
C GLU A 206 6.70 12.82 17.32
N GLY A 207 7.78 12.04 17.48
CA GLY A 207 7.73 10.76 18.18
C GLY A 207 7.05 9.65 17.37
N SER A 208 6.90 9.87 16.07
CA SER A 208 6.26 8.97 15.12
C SER A 208 7.13 7.75 14.81
N PHE A 209 6.48 6.67 14.36
CA PHE A 209 7.19 5.47 13.94
C PHE A 209 8.09 5.76 12.74
N ASN A 210 9.37 5.43 12.87
CA ASN A 210 10.33 5.48 11.79
C ASN A 210 11.35 4.35 11.98
N THR A 211 11.43 3.46 10.98
CA THR A 211 12.22 2.23 11.06
C THR A 211 13.70 2.53 11.30
N TYR A 212 14.24 3.56 10.64
CA TYR A 212 15.64 3.95 10.80
C TYR A 212 15.90 4.55 12.18
N ASN A 213 15.04 5.44 12.67
CA ASN A 213 15.17 6.02 14.02
C ASN A 213 15.17 4.93 15.10
N LEU A 214 14.28 3.94 14.99
CA LEU A 214 14.25 2.81 15.91
C LEU A 214 15.55 1.98 15.83
N ALA A 215 16.01 1.64 14.63
CA ALA A 215 17.27 0.92 14.44
C ALA A 215 18.47 1.68 15.03
N VAL A 216 18.54 3.00 14.85
CA VAL A 216 19.58 3.86 15.44
C VAL A 216 19.47 3.92 16.95
N ARG A 217 18.26 4.05 17.51
CA ARG A 217 18.01 4.03 18.96
C ARG A 217 18.54 2.74 19.59
N ARG A 218 18.38 1.60 18.91
CA ARG A 218 18.73 0.28 19.44
C ARG A 218 20.19 -0.11 19.24
N TRP A 219 20.76 0.14 18.05
CA TRP A 219 22.08 -0.38 17.65
C TRP A 219 23.11 0.71 17.30
N GLY A 220 22.71 1.99 17.34
CA GLY A 220 23.54 3.10 16.92
C GLY A 220 23.54 3.32 15.40
N ARG A 221 24.05 4.47 14.97
CA ARG A 221 23.95 4.95 13.57
C ARG A 221 24.58 3.99 12.55
N THR A 222 25.80 3.53 12.80
CA THR A 222 26.54 2.69 11.85
C THR A 222 25.83 1.36 11.62
N GLU A 223 25.45 0.67 12.70
CA GLU A 223 24.79 -0.63 12.60
C GLU A 223 23.36 -0.49 12.07
N GLY A 224 22.64 0.56 12.47
CA GLY A 224 21.31 0.88 11.93
C GLY A 224 21.31 1.08 10.41
N ARG A 225 22.28 1.83 9.87
CA ARG A 225 22.45 2.00 8.41
C ARG A 225 22.73 0.68 7.70
N ARG A 226 23.69 -0.09 8.24
CA ARG A 226 24.06 -1.39 7.68
C ARG A 226 22.87 -2.34 7.64
N TRP A 227 22.13 -2.44 8.75
CA TRP A 227 20.93 -3.27 8.83
C TRP A 227 19.87 -2.83 7.81
N LEU A 228 19.63 -1.52 7.68
CA LEU A 228 18.65 -1.00 6.72
C LEU A 228 19.05 -1.33 5.28
N ASP A 229 20.32 -1.14 4.91
CA ASP A 229 20.85 -1.52 3.60
C ASP A 229 20.68 -3.03 3.33
N GLU A 230 20.96 -3.89 4.32
CA GLU A 230 20.76 -5.35 4.22
C GLU A 230 19.27 -5.70 3.97
N VAL A 231 18.35 -5.10 4.73
CA VAL A 231 16.90 -5.30 4.56
C VAL A 231 16.42 -4.78 3.21
N GLY A 232 16.79 -3.57 2.83
CA GLY A 232 16.42 -2.94 1.55
C GLY A 232 16.93 -3.75 0.36
N SER A 233 18.19 -4.19 0.39
CA SER A 233 18.74 -5.11 -0.62
C SER A 233 17.96 -6.43 -0.67
N GLY A 234 17.59 -7.00 0.49
CA GLY A 234 16.76 -8.20 0.56
C GLY A 234 15.41 -8.04 -0.17
N LEU A 235 14.72 -6.92 0.06
CA LEU A 235 13.43 -6.62 -0.58
C LEU A 235 13.54 -6.47 -2.11
N LEU A 236 14.60 -5.83 -2.60
CA LEU A 236 14.86 -5.69 -4.04
C LEU A 236 15.16 -7.06 -4.69
N HIS A 237 15.96 -7.90 -4.04
CA HIS A 237 16.25 -9.26 -4.52
C HIS A 237 15.00 -10.15 -4.48
N GLU A 238 14.19 -10.06 -3.42
CA GLU A 238 12.90 -10.75 -3.32
C GLU A 238 11.97 -10.35 -4.49
N THR A 239 11.86 -9.05 -4.78
CA THR A 239 11.10 -8.53 -5.93
C THR A 239 11.63 -9.09 -7.24
N ALA A 240 12.95 -9.03 -7.46
CA ALA A 240 13.58 -9.51 -8.69
C ALA A 240 13.43 -11.02 -8.91
N ALA A 241 13.45 -11.81 -7.84
CA ALA A 241 13.18 -13.24 -7.89
C ALA A 241 11.73 -13.50 -8.32
N ARG A 242 10.76 -12.78 -7.74
CA ARG A 242 9.34 -12.91 -8.07
C ARG A 242 9.01 -12.50 -9.50
N LEU A 243 9.66 -11.47 -10.05
CA LEU A 243 9.49 -11.09 -11.48
C LEU A 243 9.65 -12.30 -12.41
N SER A 244 10.59 -13.19 -12.11
CA SER A 244 10.91 -14.32 -12.98
C SER A 244 9.79 -15.38 -13.05
N ARG A 245 8.87 -15.36 -12.08
CA ARG A 245 7.83 -16.39 -11.86
C ARG A 245 6.42 -15.96 -12.27
N VAL A 246 6.20 -14.66 -12.49
CA VAL A 246 4.87 -14.14 -12.85
C VAL A 246 4.60 -14.20 -14.36
N SER A 247 3.34 -14.07 -14.76
CA SER A 247 2.91 -14.02 -16.16
C SER A 247 3.47 -12.79 -16.90
N PRO A 248 3.54 -12.84 -18.25
CA PRO A 248 3.92 -11.67 -19.05
C PRO A 248 3.02 -10.45 -18.80
N ARG A 249 1.73 -10.65 -18.52
CA ARG A 249 0.80 -9.56 -18.23
C ARG A 249 1.11 -8.87 -16.91
N ALA A 250 1.43 -9.63 -15.86
CA ALA A 250 1.88 -9.06 -14.59
C ALA A 250 3.21 -8.30 -14.74
N LEU A 251 4.16 -8.79 -15.56
CA LEU A 251 5.39 -8.05 -15.88
C LEU A 251 5.11 -6.73 -16.60
N GLN A 252 4.20 -6.73 -17.57
CA GLN A 252 3.79 -5.51 -18.27
C GLN A 252 3.16 -4.51 -17.31
N ALA A 253 2.30 -4.98 -16.40
CA ALA A 253 1.71 -4.12 -15.38
C ALA A 253 2.78 -3.56 -14.42
N MET A 254 3.73 -4.38 -13.99
CA MET A 254 4.85 -3.92 -13.16
C MET A 254 5.71 -2.85 -13.85
N TRP A 255 5.89 -2.95 -15.16
CA TRP A 255 6.56 -1.92 -15.96
C TRP A 255 5.82 -0.58 -15.91
N VAL A 256 4.47 -0.62 -15.92
CA VAL A 256 3.64 0.57 -15.75
C VAL A 256 3.78 1.14 -14.35
N VAL A 257 3.75 0.30 -13.29
CA VAL A 257 3.94 0.74 -11.89
C VAL A 257 5.27 1.49 -11.75
N LEU A 258 6.36 0.89 -12.19
CA LEU A 258 7.70 1.48 -12.13
C LEU A 258 7.88 2.72 -13.00
N GLY A 259 7.10 2.83 -14.08
CA GLY A 259 7.07 4.02 -14.92
C GLY A 259 6.31 5.21 -14.32
N ARG A 260 5.58 5.01 -13.22
CA ARG A 260 4.81 6.03 -12.47
C ARG A 260 4.06 7.03 -13.38
N PRO A 261 3.21 6.56 -14.32
CA PRO A 261 2.55 7.44 -15.28
C PRO A 261 1.61 8.44 -14.59
N GLY A 262 1.78 9.73 -14.88
CA GLY A 262 0.88 10.79 -14.42
C GLY A 262 -0.49 10.79 -15.11
N THR A 263 -0.62 10.17 -16.28
CA THR A 263 -1.85 10.17 -17.10
C THR A 263 -2.14 8.80 -17.72
N ASP A 264 -3.40 8.58 -18.12
CA ASP A 264 -3.79 7.35 -18.82
C ASP A 264 -3.11 7.18 -20.18
N THR A 265 -2.87 8.29 -20.88
CA THR A 265 -2.12 8.28 -22.14
C THR A 265 -0.68 7.82 -21.90
N ALA A 266 -0.02 8.29 -20.84
CA ALA A 266 1.31 7.82 -20.47
C ALA A 266 1.30 6.33 -20.08
N ALA A 267 0.29 5.88 -19.32
CA ALA A 267 0.14 4.47 -18.97
C ALA A 267 -0.05 3.59 -20.22
N ARG A 268 -0.89 3.99 -21.17
CA ARG A 268 -1.07 3.28 -22.45
C ARG A 268 0.24 3.17 -23.23
N ARG A 269 1.01 4.25 -23.33
CA ARG A 269 2.33 4.24 -23.99
C ARG A 269 3.29 3.25 -23.31
N LEU A 270 3.32 3.23 -21.98
CA LEU A 270 4.13 2.27 -21.22
C LEU A 270 3.69 0.83 -21.47
N ARG A 271 2.39 0.54 -21.52
CA ARG A 271 1.87 -0.81 -21.84
C ARG A 271 2.27 -1.25 -23.24
N VAL A 272 2.16 -0.37 -24.23
CA VAL A 272 2.60 -0.66 -25.62
C VAL A 272 4.11 -0.91 -25.67
N ALA A 273 4.91 -0.09 -24.98
CA ALA A 273 6.35 -0.29 -24.88
C ALA A 273 6.73 -1.60 -24.15
N ALA A 274 5.85 -2.11 -23.28
CA ALA A 274 6.02 -3.37 -22.56
C ALA A 274 5.59 -4.61 -23.37
N SER A 275 5.09 -4.47 -24.60
CA SER A 275 4.79 -5.59 -25.51
C SER A 275 6.03 -6.31 -26.07
N ARG A 276 7.20 -6.08 -25.47
CA ARG A 276 8.48 -6.69 -25.84
C ARG A 276 8.54 -8.16 -25.42
N PRO A 277 9.44 -8.97 -26.01
CA PRO A 277 9.78 -10.29 -25.51
C PRO A 277 10.03 -10.30 -24.00
N ARG A 278 9.54 -11.34 -23.32
CA ARG A 278 9.62 -11.51 -21.85
C ARG A 278 11.03 -11.28 -21.31
N SER A 279 12.06 -11.81 -22.00
CA SER A 279 13.46 -11.68 -21.59
C SER A 279 13.89 -10.21 -21.51
N LEU A 280 13.57 -9.40 -22.53
CA LEU A 280 13.90 -7.98 -22.55
C LEU A 280 13.14 -7.19 -21.48
N LEU A 281 11.87 -7.54 -21.26
CA LEU A 281 11.06 -6.91 -20.21
C LEU A 281 11.61 -7.23 -18.81
N LEU A 282 11.97 -8.48 -18.55
CA LEU A 282 12.61 -8.90 -17.30
C LEU A 282 13.95 -8.20 -17.07
N SER A 283 14.82 -8.17 -18.09
CA SER A 283 16.10 -7.47 -18.00
C SER A 283 15.91 -5.98 -17.73
N GLY A 284 14.94 -5.34 -18.40
CA GLY A 284 14.62 -3.94 -18.17
C GLY A 284 14.06 -3.66 -16.77
N LEU A 285 13.17 -4.51 -16.27
CA LEU A 285 12.61 -4.39 -14.93
C LEU A 285 13.68 -4.59 -13.85
N ARG A 286 14.51 -5.63 -13.98
CA ARG A 286 15.65 -5.85 -13.07
C ARG A 286 16.60 -4.66 -13.10
N ARG A 287 16.92 -4.16 -14.29
CA ARG A 287 17.74 -2.97 -14.42
C ARG A 287 17.11 -1.78 -13.69
N LYS A 288 15.82 -1.51 -13.87
CA LYS A 288 15.12 -0.44 -13.13
C LYS A 288 15.10 -0.63 -11.61
N LEU A 289 15.01 -1.87 -11.14
CA LEU A 289 15.07 -2.18 -9.70
C LEU A 289 16.46 -1.93 -9.11
N PHE A 290 17.52 -2.15 -9.89
CA PHE A 290 18.90 -2.12 -9.43
C PHE A 290 19.74 -0.95 -9.98
N GLU A 291 19.15 -0.07 -10.81
CA GLU A 291 19.83 1.07 -11.41
C GLU A 291 20.27 2.02 -10.28
N GLY A 292 21.58 2.06 -10.02
CA GLY A 292 22.19 2.93 -9.01
C GLY A 292 22.44 2.31 -7.63
N THR A 293 22.25 1.00 -7.42
CA THR A 293 22.14 0.43 -6.06
C THR A 293 23.08 -0.76 -5.75
N PRO A 294 24.42 -0.57 -5.69
CA PRO A 294 25.23 -1.44 -4.83
C PRO A 294 24.91 -1.19 -3.34
N ARG A 295 24.35 -0.01 -3.01
CA ARG A 295 23.81 0.37 -1.70
C ARG A 295 22.52 1.16 -1.93
N PRO A 296 21.34 0.57 -1.67
CA PRO A 296 20.06 1.16 -2.09
C PRO A 296 19.81 2.54 -1.50
N PHE A 297 20.32 2.80 -0.30
CA PHE A 297 20.06 4.04 0.43
C PHE A 297 21.25 5.01 0.45
N GLU A 298 22.33 4.73 -0.27
CA GLU A 298 23.52 5.60 -0.33
C GLU A 298 23.22 7.07 -0.67
N PRO A 299 22.31 7.41 -1.62
CA PRO A 299 21.93 8.80 -1.85
C PRO A 299 21.32 9.47 -0.60
N HIS A 300 20.54 8.72 0.19
CA HIS A 300 19.93 9.21 1.43
C HIS A 300 20.98 9.37 2.54
N TRP A 301 21.92 8.43 2.66
CA TRP A 301 23.03 8.52 3.61
C TRP A 301 23.86 9.78 3.39
N ARG A 302 24.18 10.10 2.13
CA ARG A 302 24.89 11.34 1.77
C ARG A 302 24.11 12.58 2.19
N SER A 303 22.81 12.61 1.91
CA SER A 303 21.94 13.72 2.30
C SER A 303 21.91 13.92 3.82
N LEU A 304 21.78 12.84 4.60
CA LEU A 304 21.76 12.89 6.06
C LEU A 304 23.10 13.33 6.65
N ASP A 305 24.21 12.93 6.05
CA ASP A 305 25.56 13.33 6.49
C ASP A 305 25.83 14.81 6.19
N THR A 306 25.38 15.34 5.05
CA THR A 306 25.53 16.77 4.73
C THR A 306 24.62 17.67 5.56
N SER A 307 23.45 17.17 5.97
CA SER A 307 22.49 17.91 6.79
C SER A 307 22.93 18.04 8.26
N GLY A 308 23.88 17.21 8.69
CA GLY A 308 24.40 17.15 10.05
C GLY A 308 25.69 17.95 10.31
N GLY A 309 26.24 18.65 9.30
CA GLY A 309 27.52 19.38 9.39
C GLY A 309 27.46 20.76 10.06
N GLY A 310 26.36 21.10 10.73
CA GLY A 310 26.16 22.35 11.43
C GLY A 310 25.59 22.14 12.83
N ARG A 311 26.33 21.45 13.70
CA ARG A 311 26.20 21.56 15.16
C ARG A 311 27.58 21.48 15.79
#